data_AF-A0AAV3F0T6-F1
#
_entry.id   AF-A0AAV3F0T6-F1
#
_cell.length_a   1.000
_cell.length_b   1.000
_cell.length_c   1.000
_cell.angle_alpha   90.00
_cell.angle_beta   90.00
_cell.angle_gamma   90.00
#
_symmetry.space_group_name_H-M   'P 1'
#
loop_
_entity.id
_entity.type
_entity.pdbx_description
1 polymer ?
#
loop_
_entity_poly.entity_id
_entity_poly.type
_entity_poly.pdbx_seq_one_letter_code
_entity_poly.pdbx_strand_id
1 'polypeptide(L)'
;MYRIVFTMVAFLSVTIMCAQKQSFSQKIGQLMELVTEENVDNNQVREILKTLAIAPKEMKEGAMDYSIYDNFEGDTLYYIPYKTAEESRFSVEKLKQGEKLFYTLQFLMQSTYTKDAKGKVEFADPTYLYNTTIEELEPYCTTPMKYKNGRGNSPDSPLLSCVYTNPKSKRKLMYWVVCENKIGDTKGNTVKEIKIQSQELWR
;
A
#
# COMPACT_ATOMS: atom_id res chain seq x y z
N MET A 1 26.06 36.43 -30.60
CA MET A 1 26.22 35.81 -29.26
C MET A 1 24.97 35.83 -28.38
N TYR A 2 23.78 36.23 -28.87
CA TYR A 2 22.54 36.26 -28.04
C TYR A 2 21.54 35.12 -28.30
N ARG A 3 21.77 34.26 -29.30
CA ARG A 3 20.84 33.17 -29.66
C ARG A 3 21.15 31.81 -29.03
N ILE A 4 22.34 31.63 -28.45
CA ILE A 4 22.75 30.33 -27.85
C ILE A 4 22.41 30.29 -26.36
N VAL A 5 22.34 31.45 -25.70
CA VAL A 5 22.06 31.53 -24.25
C VAL A 5 20.59 31.24 -23.92
N PHE A 6 19.65 31.60 -24.80
CA PHE A 6 18.23 31.36 -24.56
C PHE A 6 17.82 29.88 -24.66
N THR A 7 18.55 29.06 -25.42
CA THR A 7 18.23 27.63 -25.58
C THR A 7 18.75 26.79 -24.41
N MET A 8 19.82 27.22 -23.73
CA MET A 8 20.34 26.53 -22.54
C MET A 8 19.49 26.78 -21.28
N VAL A 9 18.82 27.92 -21.17
CA VAL A 9 17.94 28.21 -20.02
C VAL A 9 16.59 27.48 -20.17
N ALA A 10 16.09 27.31 -21.39
CA ALA A 10 14.85 26.57 -21.64
C ALA A 10 14.98 25.04 -21.42
N PHE A 11 16.17 24.47 -21.61
CA PHE A 11 16.42 23.04 -21.39
C PHE A 11 16.66 22.69 -19.90
N LEU A 12 17.04 23.66 -19.07
CA LEU A 12 17.23 23.45 -17.62
C LEU A 12 15.94 23.62 -16.81
N SER A 13 14.91 24.25 -17.38
CA SER A 13 13.59 24.41 -16.74
C SER A 13 12.66 23.19 -16.90
N VAL A 14 13.03 22.20 -17.71
CA VAL A 14 12.22 20.97 -17.93
C VAL A 14 12.60 19.84 -16.96
N THR A 15 13.74 19.91 -16.27
CA THR A 15 14.17 18.88 -15.32
C THR A 15 13.78 19.15 -13.86
N ILE A 16 13.08 20.27 -13.58
CA ILE A 16 12.54 20.61 -12.25
C ILE A 16 11.02 20.35 -12.20
N MET A 17 10.45 19.60 -13.14
CA MET A 17 9.12 19.03 -12.97
C MET A 17 9.19 17.90 -11.94
N CYS A 18 8.98 18.29 -10.68
CA CYS A 18 8.50 17.48 -9.57
C CYS A 18 8.99 16.02 -9.54
N ALA A 19 9.98 15.76 -8.68
CA ALA A 19 9.86 14.58 -7.82
C ALA A 19 8.61 14.79 -6.95
N GLN A 20 7.42 14.60 -7.54
CA GLN A 20 6.17 14.64 -6.81
C GLN A 20 6.27 13.49 -5.81
N LYS A 21 6.46 13.83 -4.54
CA LYS A 21 6.52 12.87 -3.44
C LYS A 21 5.27 12.00 -3.56
N GLN A 22 5.42 10.75 -3.97
CA GLN A 22 4.30 9.82 -4.14
C GLN A 22 3.51 9.75 -2.83
N SER A 23 2.18 9.77 -2.94
CA SER A 23 1.30 9.55 -1.79
C SER A 23 1.48 8.14 -1.24
N PHE A 24 1.03 7.92 -0.01
CA PHE A 24 1.04 6.59 0.58
C PHE A 24 0.23 5.58 -0.25
N SER A 25 -0.97 5.95 -0.68
CA SER A 25 -1.82 5.13 -1.57
C SER A 25 -1.13 4.75 -2.88
N GLN A 26 -0.40 5.68 -3.50
CA GLN A 26 0.38 5.41 -4.72
C GLN A 26 1.48 4.38 -4.48
N LYS A 27 2.18 4.47 -3.34
CA LYS A 27 3.21 3.49 -2.97
C LYS A 27 2.62 2.11 -2.71
N ILE A 28 1.46 2.03 -2.07
CA ILE A 28 0.72 0.77 -1.87
C ILE A 28 0.33 0.15 -3.23
N GLY A 29 -0.19 0.97 -4.15
CA GLY A 29 -0.48 0.56 -5.53
C GLY A 29 0.74 -0.01 -6.25
N GLN A 30 1.87 0.71 -6.18
CA GLN A 30 3.12 0.29 -6.80
C GLN A 30 3.66 -1.01 -6.17
N LEU A 31 3.58 -1.16 -4.85
CA LEU A 31 3.93 -2.42 -4.18
C LEU A 31 3.08 -3.58 -4.69
N MET A 32 1.76 -3.40 -4.82
CA MET A 32 0.87 -4.44 -5.36
C MET A 32 1.23 -4.83 -6.78
N GLU A 33 1.57 -3.87 -7.65
CA GLU A 33 2.02 -4.15 -9.01
C GLU A 33 3.34 -4.94 -9.02
N LEU A 34 4.35 -4.48 -8.28
CA LEU A 34 5.68 -5.10 -8.23
C LEU A 34 5.65 -6.54 -7.70
N VAL A 35 4.98 -6.77 -6.57
CA VAL A 35 4.95 -8.11 -5.94
C VAL A 35 4.14 -9.14 -6.73
N THR A 36 3.40 -8.67 -7.75
CA THR A 36 2.65 -9.53 -8.67
C THR A 36 3.29 -9.64 -10.04
N GLU A 37 4.47 -9.09 -10.29
CA GLU A 37 5.17 -9.33 -11.57
C GLU A 37 5.57 -10.81 -11.74
N GLU A 38 5.85 -11.22 -12.97
CA GLU A 38 6.39 -12.56 -13.25
C GLU A 38 7.78 -12.74 -12.64
N ASN A 39 8.62 -11.69 -12.74
CA ASN A 39 9.93 -11.61 -12.12
C ASN A 39 9.97 -10.42 -11.18
N VAL A 40 9.79 -10.65 -9.88
CA VAL A 40 9.70 -9.57 -8.90
C VAL A 40 11.08 -8.97 -8.62
N ASP A 41 11.22 -7.66 -8.84
CA ASP A 41 12.42 -6.91 -8.45
C ASP A 41 12.41 -6.64 -6.93
N ASN A 42 13.07 -7.51 -6.18
CA ASN A 42 13.20 -7.41 -4.73
C ASN A 42 13.87 -6.09 -4.27
N ASN A 43 14.75 -5.50 -5.08
CA ASN A 43 15.39 -4.24 -4.72
C ASN A 43 14.37 -3.10 -4.79
N GLN A 44 13.55 -3.05 -5.84
CA GLN A 44 12.48 -2.03 -5.93
C GLN A 44 11.45 -2.17 -4.80
N VAL A 45 11.04 -3.40 -4.46
CA VAL A 45 10.16 -3.64 -3.30
C VAL A 45 10.79 -3.07 -2.03
N ARG A 46 12.05 -3.41 -1.75
CA ARG A 46 12.80 -2.93 -0.59
C ARG A 46 12.91 -1.40 -0.54
N GLU A 47 13.25 -0.77 -1.65
CA GLU A 47 13.41 0.69 -1.70
C GLU A 47 12.10 1.42 -1.44
N ILE A 48 10.97 0.93 -1.97
CA ILE A 48 9.66 1.52 -1.64
C ILE A 48 9.36 1.38 -0.15
N LEU A 49 9.58 0.20 0.44
CA LEU A 49 9.32 -0.04 1.86
C LEU A 49 10.19 0.85 2.77
N LYS A 50 11.44 1.13 2.40
CA LYS A 50 12.27 2.10 3.14
C LYS A 50 11.63 3.49 3.19
N THR A 51 10.96 3.93 2.13
CA THR A 51 10.25 5.22 2.12
C THR A 51 8.99 5.25 2.99
N LEU A 52 8.60 4.10 3.53
CA LEU A 52 7.46 3.93 4.45
C LEU A 52 7.92 3.80 5.90
N ALA A 53 9.23 3.85 6.20
CA ALA A 53 9.72 3.86 7.57
C ALA A 53 9.29 5.14 8.33
N ILE A 54 8.92 5.00 9.61
CA ILE A 54 8.43 6.11 10.45
C ILE A 54 9.50 6.46 11.49
N ALA A 55 9.96 7.70 11.52
CA ALA A 55 10.95 8.14 12.51
C ALA A 55 10.47 7.93 13.96
N PRO A 56 11.35 7.54 14.90
CA PRO A 56 12.78 7.23 14.72
C PRO A 56 13.06 5.78 14.30
N LYS A 57 12.04 5.02 13.89
CA LYS A 57 12.15 3.60 13.61
C LYS A 57 12.53 3.36 12.15
N GLU A 58 13.62 2.64 11.97
CA GLU A 58 14.05 2.17 10.66
C GLU A 58 13.36 0.85 10.32
N MET A 59 13.11 0.64 9.03
CA MET A 59 12.77 -0.68 8.52
C MET A 59 13.93 -1.65 8.78
N LYS A 60 13.61 -2.85 9.25
CA LYS A 60 14.51 -3.99 9.37
C LYS A 60 14.16 -5.04 8.32
N GLU A 61 15.16 -5.81 7.97
CA GLU A 61 15.09 -6.94 7.04
C GLU A 61 15.72 -8.16 7.71
N GLY A 62 15.08 -9.32 7.61
CA GLY A 62 15.59 -10.57 8.16
C GLY A 62 15.14 -11.77 7.34
N ALA A 63 15.86 -12.89 7.48
CA ALA A 63 15.41 -14.16 6.94
C ALA A 63 14.15 -14.63 7.67
N MET A 64 13.22 -15.24 6.94
CA MET A 64 12.10 -15.98 7.52
C MET A 64 12.47 -17.46 7.54
N ASP A 65 12.62 -18.04 8.73
CA ASP A 65 12.92 -19.45 8.93
C ASP A 65 11.66 -20.33 9.04
N TYR A 66 10.47 -19.72 8.96
CA TYR A 66 9.19 -20.43 9.01
C TYR A 66 8.16 -19.85 8.05
N SER A 67 7.16 -20.69 7.74
CA SER A 67 5.92 -20.31 7.06
C SER A 67 4.76 -20.86 7.88
N ILE A 68 3.67 -20.10 7.98
CA ILE A 68 2.40 -20.58 8.55
C ILE A 68 1.53 -21.31 7.52
N TYR A 69 1.93 -21.31 6.25
CA TYR A 69 1.26 -21.98 5.14
C TYR A 69 1.99 -23.25 4.76
N ASP A 70 1.26 -24.37 4.68
CA ASP A 70 1.82 -25.66 4.30
C ASP A 70 2.43 -25.62 2.90
N ASN A 71 3.61 -26.22 2.74
CA ASN A 71 4.37 -26.28 1.48
C ASN A 71 4.89 -24.92 0.96
N PHE A 72 5.00 -23.93 1.84
CA PHE A 72 5.71 -22.67 1.56
C PHE A 72 6.93 -22.56 2.46
N GLU A 73 8.02 -22.05 1.90
CA GLU A 73 9.25 -21.73 2.63
C GLU A 73 9.27 -20.23 2.95
N GLY A 74 9.72 -19.89 4.15
CA GLY A 74 10.04 -18.51 4.49
C GLY A 74 11.23 -18.02 3.66
N ASP A 75 11.18 -16.78 3.16
CA ASP A 75 12.28 -16.17 2.41
C ASP A 75 12.78 -14.91 3.12
N THR A 76 11.95 -13.86 3.19
CA THR A 76 12.38 -12.57 3.80
C THR A 76 11.24 -11.86 4.50
N LEU A 77 11.52 -11.28 5.67
CA LEU A 77 10.64 -10.41 6.42
C LEU A 77 11.18 -8.98 6.39
N TYR A 78 10.37 -8.04 5.91
CA TYR A 78 10.61 -6.60 6.07
C TYR A 78 9.64 -6.06 7.12
N TYR A 79 10.12 -5.32 8.11
CA TYR A 79 9.24 -4.84 9.19
C TYR A 79 9.74 -3.59 9.88
N ILE A 80 8.83 -2.86 10.52
CA ILE A 80 9.17 -1.81 11.49
C ILE A 80 9.03 -2.38 12.90
N PRO A 81 10.08 -2.32 13.76
CA PRO A 81 9.96 -2.73 15.15
C PRO A 81 8.88 -1.94 15.91
N TYR A 82 8.16 -2.61 16.79
CA TYR A 82 7.10 -1.99 17.58
C TYR A 82 7.12 -2.49 19.03
N LYS A 83 6.61 -1.66 19.94
CA LYS A 83 6.51 -1.97 21.37
C LYS A 83 5.07 -2.10 21.85
N THR A 84 4.14 -1.40 21.21
CA THR A 84 2.71 -1.43 21.57
C THR A 84 1.85 -1.80 20.37
N ALA A 85 0.61 -2.22 20.63
CA ALA A 85 -0.31 -2.66 19.59
C ALA A 85 -0.80 -1.49 18.71
N GLU A 86 -0.81 -0.27 19.26
CA GLU A 86 -1.34 0.96 18.65
C GLU A 86 -0.33 1.66 17.74
N GLU A 87 0.95 1.27 17.85
CA GLU A 87 2.01 1.88 17.04
C GLU A 87 1.81 1.56 15.57
N SER A 88 1.85 2.62 14.76
CA SER A 88 1.83 2.48 13.31
C SER A 88 3.08 1.76 12.83
N ARG A 89 2.87 0.77 11.97
CA ARG A 89 3.90 -0.17 11.52
C ARG A 89 3.49 -0.85 10.22
N PHE A 90 4.47 -1.46 9.57
CA PHE A 90 4.20 -2.46 8.55
C PHE A 90 5.02 -3.72 8.78
N SER A 91 4.52 -4.81 8.21
CA SER A 91 5.25 -6.05 7.98
C SER A 91 4.99 -6.52 6.54
N VAL A 92 6.02 -7.04 5.89
CA VAL A 92 5.95 -7.67 4.59
C VAL A 92 6.67 -9.00 4.67
N GLU A 93 5.90 -10.07 4.57
CA GLU A 93 6.37 -11.44 4.50
C GLU A 93 6.49 -11.84 3.04
N LYS A 94 7.67 -12.32 2.65
CA LYS A 94 7.94 -12.94 1.37
C LYS A 94 8.17 -14.44 1.61
N LEU A 95 7.40 -15.25 0.91
CA LEU A 95 7.44 -16.70 0.93
C LEU A 95 7.79 -17.25 -0.45
N LYS A 96 8.28 -18.49 -0.50
CA LYS A 96 8.67 -19.19 -1.72
C LYS A 96 7.97 -20.55 -1.81
N GLN A 97 7.57 -20.95 -3.02
CA GLN A 97 7.17 -22.32 -3.34
C GLN A 97 7.70 -22.67 -4.73
N GLY A 98 8.67 -23.58 -4.79
CA GLY A 98 9.49 -23.75 -6.00
C GLY A 98 10.09 -22.40 -6.40
N GLU A 99 10.10 -22.03 -7.67
CA GLU A 99 10.64 -20.72 -8.12
C GLU A 99 9.66 -19.53 -7.94
N LYS A 100 8.45 -19.76 -7.44
CA LYS A 100 7.42 -18.71 -7.33
C LYS A 100 7.48 -18.02 -5.96
N LEU A 101 7.44 -16.69 -5.99
CA LEU A 101 7.40 -15.84 -4.79
C LEU A 101 5.98 -15.43 -4.44
N PHE A 102 5.66 -15.38 -3.16
CA PHE A 102 4.36 -14.98 -2.62
C PHE A 102 4.56 -13.97 -1.51
N TYR A 103 3.59 -13.07 -1.37
CA TYR A 103 3.69 -11.94 -0.47
C TYR A 103 2.45 -11.79 0.39
N THR A 104 2.67 -11.42 1.66
CA THR A 104 1.69 -10.89 2.60
C THR A 104 2.21 -9.56 3.12
N LEU A 105 1.45 -8.48 2.92
CA LEU A 105 1.78 -7.15 3.42
C LEU A 105 0.69 -6.72 4.40
N GLN A 106 1.09 -6.20 5.56
CA GLN A 106 0.18 -5.64 6.54
C GLN A 106 0.69 -4.27 6.96
N PHE A 107 -0.20 -3.29 6.96
CA PHE A 107 0.05 -1.95 7.46
C PHE A 107 -0.97 -1.64 8.54
N LEU A 108 -0.49 -1.38 9.74
CA LEU A 108 -1.29 -0.87 10.86
C LEU A 108 -1.00 0.61 10.98
N MET A 109 -2.03 1.44 10.90
CA MET A 109 -1.90 2.90 10.74
C MET A 109 -3.09 3.62 11.36
N GLN A 110 -3.07 4.95 11.38
CA GLN A 110 -4.23 5.77 11.78
C GLN A 110 -4.37 6.99 10.86
N SER A 111 -4.88 6.79 9.65
CA SER A 111 -5.16 7.89 8.72
C SER A 111 -6.56 8.43 8.96
N THR A 112 -6.65 9.46 9.81
CA THR A 112 -7.93 10.10 10.16
C THR A 112 -8.20 11.30 9.25
N TYR A 113 -9.38 11.35 8.64
CA TYR A 113 -9.77 12.43 7.74
C TYR A 113 -11.26 12.77 7.81
N THR A 114 -11.59 13.99 7.41
CA THR A 114 -12.95 14.46 7.17
C THR A 114 -13.11 14.89 5.72
N LYS A 115 -14.35 14.85 5.22
CA LYS A 115 -14.71 15.36 3.90
C LYS A 115 -15.72 16.47 4.02
N ASP A 116 -15.41 17.60 3.40
CA ASP A 116 -16.39 18.68 3.30
C ASP A 116 -17.51 18.36 2.29
N ALA A 117 -18.51 19.23 2.22
CA ALA A 117 -19.63 19.09 1.28
C ALA A 117 -19.23 19.11 -0.21
N LYS A 118 -18.00 19.53 -0.52
CA LYS A 118 -17.42 19.54 -1.88
C LYS A 118 -16.54 18.31 -2.14
N GLY A 119 -16.42 17.40 -1.16
CA GLY A 119 -15.57 16.22 -1.24
C GLY A 119 -14.07 16.50 -1.00
N LYS A 120 -13.71 17.71 -0.57
CA LYS A 120 -12.32 18.03 -0.21
C LYS A 120 -11.96 17.29 1.07
N VAL A 121 -10.82 16.60 1.03
CA VAL A 121 -10.29 15.81 2.15
C VAL A 121 -9.40 16.68 3.01
N GLU A 122 -9.62 16.64 4.32
CA GLU A 122 -8.76 17.25 5.32
C GLU A 122 -8.34 16.17 6.33
N PHE A 123 -7.03 15.89 6.38
CA PHE A 123 -6.44 14.94 7.32
C PHE A 123 -6.23 15.59 8.69
N ALA A 124 -6.43 14.82 9.77
CA ALA A 124 -6.24 15.29 11.13
C ALA A 124 -4.78 15.71 11.41
N ASP A 125 -3.81 14.94 10.91
CA ASP A 125 -2.40 15.34 10.81
C ASP A 125 -2.02 15.40 9.33
N PRO A 126 -1.90 16.61 8.72
CA PRO A 126 -1.56 16.75 7.31
C PRO A 126 -0.19 16.19 6.91
N THR A 127 0.72 16.01 7.87
CA THR A 127 2.10 15.57 7.63
C THR A 127 2.31 14.08 7.88
N TYR A 128 1.29 13.39 8.38
CA TYR A 128 1.36 11.97 8.69
C TYR A 128 1.68 11.13 7.44
N LEU A 129 2.68 10.26 7.57
CA LEU A 129 3.29 9.55 6.44
C LEU A 129 2.31 8.60 5.73
N TYR A 130 1.37 8.00 6.48
CA TYR A 130 0.41 7.02 5.95
C TYR A 130 -0.96 7.62 5.66
N ASN A 131 -1.05 8.94 5.50
CA ASN A 131 -2.29 9.59 5.07
C ASN A 131 -2.80 8.97 3.76
N THR A 132 -4.01 8.46 3.82
CA THR A 132 -4.77 7.90 2.71
C THR A 132 -6.27 7.90 3.02
N THR A 133 -7.08 7.92 1.98
CA THR A 133 -8.52 7.65 2.05
C THR A 133 -8.89 6.34 1.35
N ILE A 134 -10.14 5.90 1.48
CA ILE A 134 -10.66 4.76 0.73
C ILE A 134 -10.65 5.05 -0.78
N GLU A 135 -11.01 6.26 -1.20
CA GLU A 135 -11.16 6.63 -2.61
C GLU A 135 -9.80 6.73 -3.32
N GLU A 136 -8.73 7.02 -2.57
CA GLU A 136 -7.37 6.94 -3.11
C GLU A 136 -6.90 5.49 -3.29
N LEU A 137 -7.53 4.54 -2.60
CA LEU A 137 -7.19 3.11 -2.63
C LEU A 137 -8.11 2.30 -3.57
N GLU A 138 -9.34 2.78 -3.81
CA GLU A 138 -10.33 2.19 -4.70
C GLU A 138 -9.82 1.91 -6.13
N PRO A 139 -8.97 2.75 -6.76
CA PRO A 139 -8.44 2.46 -8.09
C PRO A 139 -7.66 1.15 -8.19
N TYR A 140 -7.12 0.67 -7.07
CA TYR A 140 -6.41 -0.63 -7.02
C TYR A 140 -7.36 -1.81 -6.80
N CYS A 141 -8.65 -1.55 -6.65
CA CYS A 141 -9.66 -2.58 -6.55
C CYS A 141 -10.12 -3.04 -7.95
N THR A 142 -9.50 -4.09 -8.48
CA THR A 142 -9.89 -4.61 -9.81
C THR A 142 -11.19 -5.41 -9.79
N THR A 143 -11.51 -6.08 -8.69
CA THR A 143 -12.75 -6.86 -8.55
C THR A 143 -13.22 -6.86 -7.09
N PRO A 144 -14.33 -6.17 -6.77
CA PRO A 144 -14.89 -6.18 -5.42
C PRO A 144 -15.24 -7.60 -4.97
N MET A 145 -14.81 -7.96 -3.77
CA MET A 145 -15.19 -9.24 -3.17
C MET A 145 -16.64 -9.18 -2.68
N LYS A 146 -17.34 -10.32 -2.82
CA LYS A 146 -18.69 -10.50 -2.28
C LYS A 146 -18.61 -11.49 -1.12
N TYR A 147 -19.00 -11.05 0.07
CA TYR A 147 -19.20 -11.93 1.22
C TYR A 147 -20.61 -12.51 1.21
N LYS A 148 -20.83 -13.62 1.93
CA LYS A 148 -22.15 -14.27 2.05
C LYS A 148 -23.25 -13.33 2.56
N ASN A 149 -22.89 -12.31 3.34
CA ASN A 149 -23.81 -11.29 3.84
C ASN A 149 -23.96 -10.05 2.93
N GLY A 150 -23.24 -10.00 1.80
CA GLY A 150 -23.33 -8.95 0.78
C GLY A 150 -22.69 -7.60 1.15
N ARG A 151 -22.05 -7.44 2.31
CA ARG A 151 -21.73 -6.11 2.86
C ARG A 151 -20.29 -5.61 2.73
N GLY A 152 -19.29 -6.43 2.41
CA GLY A 152 -17.88 -6.04 2.56
C GLY A 152 -17.32 -4.97 1.62
N ASN A 153 -18.16 -4.24 0.89
CA ASN A 153 -17.84 -3.02 0.13
C ASN A 153 -18.99 -1.99 0.14
N SER A 154 -20.00 -2.16 1.00
CA SER A 154 -21.12 -1.20 1.08
C SER A 154 -20.69 0.06 1.84
N PRO A 155 -21.28 1.24 1.57
CA PRO A 155 -21.04 2.44 2.37
C PRO A 155 -21.28 2.25 3.88
N ASP A 156 -22.16 1.31 4.24
CA ASP A 156 -22.46 0.92 5.63
C ASP A 156 -21.47 -0.07 6.26
N SER A 157 -20.43 -0.48 5.53
CA SER A 157 -19.39 -1.39 6.00
C SER A 157 -18.15 -0.62 6.46
N PRO A 158 -17.48 -1.04 7.53
CA PRO A 158 -16.16 -0.52 7.92
C PRO A 158 -15.02 -1.20 7.14
N LEU A 159 -15.32 -1.93 6.07
CA LEU A 159 -14.39 -2.78 5.36
C LEU A 159 -14.59 -2.62 3.87
N LEU A 160 -13.50 -2.35 3.15
CA LEU A 160 -13.33 -2.54 1.72
C LEU A 160 -12.61 -3.87 1.52
N SER A 161 -13.12 -4.74 0.65
CA SER A 161 -12.52 -6.04 0.34
C SER A 161 -12.52 -6.27 -1.15
N CYS A 162 -11.34 -6.52 -1.70
CA CYS A 162 -11.15 -6.56 -3.13
C CYS A 162 -10.11 -7.60 -3.55
N VAL A 163 -10.16 -7.95 -4.83
CA VAL A 163 -9.06 -8.58 -5.52
C VAL A 163 -8.39 -7.52 -6.39
N TYR A 164 -7.08 -7.37 -6.24
CA TYR A 164 -6.22 -6.74 -7.23
C TYR A 164 -5.74 -7.81 -8.22
N THR A 165 -5.84 -7.52 -9.52
CA THR A 165 -5.34 -8.36 -10.60
C THR A 165 -4.32 -7.56 -11.38
N ASN A 166 -3.07 -8.00 -11.39
CA ASN A 166 -2.04 -7.34 -12.18
C ASN A 166 -2.42 -7.38 -13.67
N PRO A 167 -2.44 -6.23 -14.37
CA PRO A 167 -2.89 -6.17 -15.76
C PRO A 167 -1.96 -6.93 -16.71
N LYS A 168 -0.68 -7.10 -16.37
CA LYS A 168 0.33 -7.81 -17.17
C LYS A 168 0.38 -9.29 -16.82
N SER A 169 0.79 -9.63 -15.60
CA SER A 169 1.03 -11.03 -15.18
C SER A 169 -0.22 -11.83 -14.84
N LYS A 170 -1.37 -11.16 -14.68
CA LYS A 170 -2.65 -11.73 -14.23
C LYS A 170 -2.62 -12.35 -12.83
N ARG A 171 -1.50 -12.24 -12.10
CA ARG A 171 -1.38 -12.64 -10.70
C ARG A 171 -2.30 -11.80 -9.83
N LYS A 172 -2.82 -12.39 -8.75
CA LYS A 172 -3.90 -11.81 -7.94
C LYS A 172 -3.49 -11.64 -6.50
N LEU A 173 -3.86 -10.52 -5.91
CA LEU A 173 -3.78 -10.26 -4.49
C LEU A 173 -5.19 -10.07 -3.94
N MET A 174 -5.44 -10.64 -2.78
CA MET A 174 -6.53 -10.25 -1.91
C MET A 174 -6.14 -8.98 -1.17
N TYR A 175 -7.05 -8.02 -1.08
CA TYR A 175 -6.80 -6.68 -0.60
C TYR A 175 -7.94 -6.24 0.33
N TRP A 176 -7.60 -5.85 1.55
CA TRP A 176 -8.55 -5.39 2.56
C TRP A 176 -8.12 -4.05 3.14
N VAL A 177 -9.06 -3.13 3.25
CA VAL A 177 -8.87 -1.86 3.96
C VAL A 177 -9.92 -1.79 5.05
N VAL A 178 -9.46 -1.66 6.29
CA VAL A 178 -10.32 -1.59 7.48
C VAL A 178 -10.37 -0.15 7.95
N CYS A 179 -11.58 0.38 8.07
CA CYS A 179 -11.88 1.66 8.68
C CYS A 179 -12.37 1.48 10.13
N GLU A 180 -12.26 2.55 10.92
CA GLU A 180 -12.87 2.62 12.25
C GLU A 180 -14.39 2.74 12.15
N ASN A 181 -14.88 3.62 11.27
CA ASN A 181 -16.29 3.81 10.96
C ASN A 181 -16.63 3.28 9.55
N LYS A 182 -17.93 3.32 9.25
CA LYS A 182 -18.49 3.04 7.92
C LYS A 182 -17.75 3.83 6.83
N ILE A 183 -17.43 3.19 5.70
CA ILE A 183 -16.75 3.83 4.56
C ILE A 183 -17.45 5.12 4.13
N GLY A 184 -18.78 5.14 4.15
CA GLY A 184 -19.57 6.31 3.75
C GLY A 184 -19.59 7.47 4.75
N ASP A 185 -18.92 7.38 5.91
CA ASP A 185 -18.90 8.47 6.88
C ASP A 185 -17.97 9.60 6.45
N THR A 186 -18.55 10.76 6.16
CA THR A 186 -17.83 11.96 5.70
C THR A 186 -17.45 12.90 6.84
N LYS A 187 -18.02 12.73 8.04
CA LYS A 187 -17.77 13.64 9.18
C LYS A 187 -16.53 13.30 9.99
N GLY A 188 -15.86 12.20 9.65
CA GLY A 188 -14.68 11.72 10.35
C GLY A 188 -14.58 10.21 10.22
N ASN A 189 -13.56 9.73 9.52
CA ASN A 189 -13.26 8.32 9.47
C ASN A 189 -11.74 8.10 9.56
N THR A 190 -11.35 6.90 9.97
CA THR A 190 -9.97 6.51 10.16
C THR A 190 -9.70 5.21 9.43
N VAL A 191 -8.79 5.22 8.46
CA VAL A 191 -8.22 3.96 7.94
C VAL A 191 -7.22 3.45 8.97
N LYS A 192 -7.49 2.27 9.53
CA LYS A 192 -6.69 1.70 10.61
C LYS A 192 -5.78 0.55 10.18
N GLU A 193 -6.16 -0.14 9.11
CA GLU A 193 -5.41 -1.28 8.61
C GLU A 193 -5.55 -1.43 7.11
N ILE A 194 -4.45 -1.78 6.46
CA ILE A 194 -4.42 -2.26 5.08
C ILE A 194 -3.73 -3.62 5.10
N LYS A 195 -4.42 -4.65 4.62
CA LYS A 195 -3.87 -6.01 4.47
C LYS A 195 -3.93 -6.44 3.01
N ILE A 196 -2.80 -6.90 2.49
CA ILE A 196 -2.65 -7.42 1.13
C ILE A 196 -2.06 -8.81 1.25
N GLN A 197 -2.59 -9.78 0.51
CA GLN A 197 -2.11 -11.15 0.54
C GLN A 197 -2.20 -11.78 -0.84
N SER A 198 -1.22 -12.59 -1.23
CA SER A 198 -1.33 -13.38 -2.46
C SER A 198 -2.58 -14.25 -2.42
N GLN A 199 -3.39 -14.22 -3.47
CA GLN A 199 -4.66 -14.96 -3.48
C GLN A 199 -4.45 -16.47 -3.34
N GLU A 200 -3.33 -16.99 -3.84
CA GLU A 200 -2.96 -18.40 -3.68
C GLU A 200 -2.59 -18.77 -2.24
N LEU A 201 -2.06 -17.85 -1.42
CA LEU A 201 -1.79 -18.12 0.00
C LEU A 201 -3.08 -18.13 0.84
N TRP A 202 -4.13 -17.46 0.37
CA TRP A 202 -5.43 -17.43 1.04
C TRP A 202 -6.27 -18.69 0.77
N ARG A 203 -6.03 -19.36 -0.36
CA ARG A 203 -6.75 -20.56 -0.78
C ARG A 203 -6.18 -21.80 -0.12
#